data_AF-A0A1H7UBG2-F1
#
_entry.id   AF-A0A1H7UBG2-F1
#
_cell.length_a   1.000
_cell.length_b   1.000
_cell.length_c   1.000
_cell.angle_alpha   90.00
_cell.angle_beta   90.00
_cell.angle_gamma   90.00
#
_symmetry.space_group_name_H-M   'P 1'
#
loop_
_entity.id
_entity.type
_entity.pdbx_description
1 polymer ?
#
loop_
_entity_poly.entity_id
_entity_poly.type
_entity_poly.pdbx_seq_one_letter_code
_entity_poly.pdbx_strand_id
1 'polypeptide(L)'
;MSYLVWQRAIDVRTLLEARIGLTAIRFKPSKKATRSGKVLDVEITPQIRAVIERAKAIKKKYQIISPFLFPTQKGGAYSKT
;
A
#
# COMPACT_ATOMS: atom_id res chain seq x y z
N MET A 1 -1.86 0.93 9.13
CA MET A 1 -1.02 0.21 8.15
C MET A 1 0.46 0.58 8.27
N SER A 2 0.84 1.87 8.20
CA SER A 2 2.24 2.31 8.31
C SER A 2 3.03 1.75 9.49
N TYR A 3 2.41 1.70 10.68
CA TYR A 3 3.04 1.12 11.87
C TYR A 3 3.26 -0.40 11.78
N LEU A 4 2.43 -1.13 11.03
CA LEU A 4 2.55 -2.59 10.87
C LEU A 4 3.69 -2.97 9.93
N VAL A 5 3.88 -2.17 8.88
CA VAL A 5 4.88 -2.46 7.83
C VAL A 5 6.18 -1.68 8.01
N TRP A 6 6.24 -0.81 9.02
CA TRP A 6 7.38 0.08 9.31
C TRP A 6 7.80 0.94 8.10
N GLN A 7 6.82 1.30 7.27
CA GLN A 7 7.03 2.14 6.09
C GLN A 7 6.51 3.54 6.31
N ARG A 8 7.07 4.49 5.55
CA ARG A 8 6.66 5.89 5.61
C ARG A 8 5.23 6.04 5.08
N ALA A 9 4.52 7.04 5.59
CA ALA A 9 3.16 7.34 5.15
C ALA A 9 3.05 7.52 3.62
N ILE A 10 4.08 8.10 2.97
CA ILE A 10 4.09 8.24 1.51
C ILE A 10 4.14 6.89 0.79
N ASP A 11 4.96 5.95 1.24
CA ASP A 11 5.11 4.64 0.60
C ASP A 11 3.85 3.75 0.81
N VAL A 12 3.10 4.00 1.89
CA VAL A 12 1.82 3.33 2.16
C VAL A 12 0.67 3.94 1.34
N ARG A 13 0.58 5.27 1.25
CA ARG A 13 -0.53 5.93 0.54
C ARG A 13 -0.41 5.82 -0.99
N THR A 14 0.79 5.56 -1.50
CA THR A 14 1.05 5.27 -2.92
C THR A 14 1.20 3.77 -3.19
N LEU A 15 0.88 2.91 -2.22
CA LEU A 15 0.98 1.46 -2.38
C LEU A 15 0.01 0.96 -3.45
N LEU A 16 0.55 0.29 -4.46
CA LEU A 16 -0.20 -0.32 -5.55
C LEU A 16 -0.63 -1.73 -5.17
N GLU A 17 -1.83 -2.15 -5.58
CA GLU A 17 -2.30 -3.52 -5.36
C GLU A 17 -1.42 -4.56 -6.05
N ALA A 18 -0.87 -4.25 -7.23
CA ALA A 18 0.06 -5.11 -7.95
C ALA A 18 1.37 -5.41 -7.19
N ARG A 19 1.66 -4.68 -6.10
CA ARG A 19 2.82 -4.91 -5.23
C ARG A 19 2.51 -5.81 -4.03
N ILE A 20 1.26 -6.20 -3.86
CA ILE A 20 0.80 -7.06 -2.78
C ILE A 20 0.77 -8.50 -3.32
N GLY A 21 1.75 -9.30 -2.92
CA GLY A 21 1.78 -10.73 -3.22
C GLY A 21 0.95 -11.55 -2.24
N LEU A 22 1.03 -12.87 -2.37
CA LEU A 22 0.33 -13.81 -1.48
C LEU A 22 0.91 -13.81 -0.06
N THR A 23 2.24 -13.74 0.05
CA THR A 23 3.00 -13.88 1.29
C THR A 23 3.69 -12.60 1.75
N ALA A 24 3.95 -11.66 0.84
CA ALA A 24 4.67 -10.43 1.14
C ALA A 24 4.18 -9.22 0.33
N ILE A 25 4.39 -8.02 0.87
CA ILE A 25 4.20 -6.74 0.20
C ILE A 25 5.55 -6.20 -0.24
N ARG A 26 5.66 -5.89 -1.52
CA ARG A 26 6.87 -5.35 -2.12
C ARG A 26 6.90 -3.82 -2.06
N PHE A 27 7.66 -3.26 -1.12
CA PHE A 27 7.87 -1.82 -1.04
C PHE A 27 9.08 -1.38 -1.87
N LYS A 28 8.90 -0.27 -2.61
CA LYS A 28 10.00 0.50 -3.22
C LYS A 28 10.10 1.84 -2.48
N PRO A 29 10.96 1.97 -1.45
CA PRO A 29 10.99 3.15 -0.62
C PRO A 29 11.41 4.40 -1.41
N SER A 30 10.57 5.43 -1.39
CA SER A 30 10.78 6.68 -2.15
C SER A 30 12.13 7.37 -1.87
N LYS A 31 12.59 7.42 -0.61
CA LYS A 31 13.86 8.10 -0.23
C LYS A 31 15.13 7.30 -0.58
N LYS A 32 15.04 5.98 -0.75
CA LYS A 32 16.21 5.13 -1.06
C LYS A 32 16.33 4.79 -2.54
N ALA A 33 15.32 5.14 -3.35
CA ALA A 33 15.26 4.84 -4.78
C ALA A 33 16.53 5.26 -5.55
N THR A 34 17.23 6.32 -5.13
CA THR A 34 18.44 6.85 -5.78
C THR A 34 19.78 6.34 -5.22
N ARG A 35 19.84 5.71 -4.04
CA ARG A 35 21.12 5.35 -3.38
C ARG A 35 21.34 3.85 -3.16
N SER A 36 20.29 3.05 -3.21
CA SER A 36 20.34 1.61 -3.42
C SER A 36 18.89 1.18 -3.54
N GLY A 37 18.48 0.72 -4.72
CA GLY A 37 17.11 0.26 -4.98
C GLY A 37 16.73 -1.01 -4.23
N LYS A 38 17.13 -1.16 -2.96
CA LYS A 38 16.75 -2.28 -2.09
C LYS A 38 15.23 -2.23 -1.92
N VAL A 39 14.59 -3.10 -2.66
CA VAL A 39 13.22 -3.50 -2.48
C VAL A 39 13.12 -4.14 -1.09
N LEU A 40 12.19 -3.66 -0.27
CA LEU A 40 11.89 -4.24 1.02
C LEU A 40 10.62 -5.05 0.88
N ASP A 41 10.75 -6.37 0.90
CA ASP A 41 9.62 -7.28 0.96
C ASP A 41 9.23 -7.44 2.44
N VAL A 42 8.00 -7.04 2.77
CA VAL A 42 7.42 -7.14 4.12
C VAL A 42 6.45 -8.31 4.16
N GLU A 43 6.67 -9.26 5.06
CA GLU A 43 5.79 -10.42 5.22
C GLU A 43 4.36 -10.00 5.62
N ILE A 44 3.35 -10.64 5.02
CA ILE A 44 1.95 -10.38 5.31
C ILE A 44 1.54 -11.20 6.53
N THR A 45 1.57 -10.55 7.68
CA THR A 45 0.99 -11.09 8.91
C THR A 45 -0.55 -11.10 8.85
N PRO A 46 -1.25 -11.85 9.73
CA PRO A 46 -2.70 -11.84 9.79
C PRO A 46 -3.31 -10.44 9.97
N GLN A 47 -2.66 -9.57 10.76
CA GLN A 47 -3.12 -8.20 10.98
C GLN A 47 -2.97 -7.35 9.71
N ILE A 48 -1.87 -7.50 8.98
CA ILE A 48 -1.64 -6.83 7.70
C ILE A 48 -2.69 -7.30 6.68
N ARG A 49 -2.95 -8.61 6.62
CA ARG A 49 -3.98 -9.20 5.75
C ARG A 49 -5.36 -8.62 6.04
N ALA A 50 -5.75 -8.54 7.32
CA ALA A 50 -7.04 -7.98 7.71
C ALA A 50 -7.22 -6.52 7.25
N VAL A 51 -6.17 -5.70 7.30
CA VAL A 51 -6.21 -4.33 6.80
C VAL A 51 -6.34 -4.27 5.28
N ILE A 52 -5.63 -5.13 4.54
CA ILE A 52 -5.71 -5.22 3.08
C ILE A 52 -7.12 -5.61 2.64
N GLU A 53 -7.68 -6.67 3.24
CA GLU A 53 -9.02 -7.14 2.90
C GLU A 53 -10.09 -6.10 3.23
N ARG A 54 -9.96 -5.41 4.37
CA ARG A 54 -10.83 -4.28 4.72
C ARG A 54 -10.74 -3.14 3.70
N ALA A 55 -9.53 -2.80 3.25
CA ALA A 55 -9.33 -1.75 2.24
C ALA A 55 -9.99 -2.12 0.90
N LYS A 56 -9.82 -3.37 0.44
CA LYS A 56 -10.47 -3.89 -0.77
C LYS A 56 -11.99 -3.89 -0.65
N ALA A 57 -12.53 -4.32 0.49
CA ALA A 57 -13.97 -4.31 0.75
C ALA A 57 -14.55 -2.89 0.69
N ILE A 58 -13.85 -1.90 1.26
CA ILE A 58 -14.23 -0.49 1.18
C ILE A 58 -14.22 0.00 -0.28
N LYS A 59 -13.16 -0.29 -1.05
CA LYS A 59 -13.11 0.07 -2.48
C LYS A 59 -14.28 -0.49 -3.27
N LYS A 60 -14.60 -1.77 -3.05
CA LYS A 60 -15.73 -2.45 -3.69
C LYS A 60 -17.06 -1.80 -3.30
N LYS A 61 -17.25 -1.48 -2.01
CA LYS A 61 -18.45 -0.81 -1.49
C LYS A 61 -18.71 0.53 -2.19
N TYR A 62 -17.65 1.31 -2.46
CA TYR A 62 -17.75 2.61 -3.12
C TYR A 62 -17.55 2.55 -4.65
N GLN A 63 -17.44 1.35 -5.23
CA GLN A 63 -17.22 1.13 -6.67
C GLN A 63 -16.01 1.91 -7.24
N ILE A 64 -14.95 2.05 -6.45
CA ILE A 64 -13.75 2.81 -6.84
C ILE A 64 -12.80 1.91 -7.64
N ILE A 65 -12.59 2.25 -8.91
CA ILE A 65 -11.57 1.63 -9.76
C ILE A 65 -10.27 2.41 -9.60
N SER A 66 -9.24 1.78 -9.01
CA SER A 66 -7.94 2.40 -8.79
C SER A 66 -6.84 1.36 -8.62
N PRO A 67 -5.61 1.63 -9.11
CA PRO A 67 -4.46 0.75 -8.86
C PRO A 67 -3.95 0.84 -7.42
N PHE A 68 -4.33 1.87 -6.65
CA PHE A 68 -3.89 2.06 -5.27
C PHE A 68 -4.71 1.19 -4.31
N LEU A 69 -4.07 0.64 -3.26
CA LEU A 69 -4.76 -0.05 -2.17
C LEU A 69 -5.63 0.93 -1.37
N PHE A 70 -5.14 2.15 -1.16
CA PHE A 70 -5.83 3.23 -0.45
C PHE A 70 -6.09 4.41 -1.39
N PRO A 71 -7.12 4.32 -2.26
CA PRO A 71 -7.46 5.43 -3.13
C PRO A 71 -8.32 6.47 -2.42
N THR A 72 -8.27 7.69 -2.94
CA THR A 72 -9.27 8.72 -2.71
C THR A 72 -10.59 8.35 -3.40
N GLN A 73 -11.69 9.06 -3.09
CA GLN A 73 -12.96 8.88 -3.80
C GLN A 73 -12.86 9.14 -5.31
N LYS A 74 -11.87 9.93 -5.75
CA LYS A 74 -11.59 10.18 -7.17
C LYS A 74 -10.67 9.12 -7.80
N GLY A 75 -10.31 8.07 -7.07
CA GLY A 75 -9.43 6.99 -7.55
C GLY A 75 -7.93 7.30 -7.54
N GLY A 76 -7.52 8.54 -7.23
CA GLY A 76 -6.11 8.93 -7.10
C GLY A 76 -5.50 8.56 -5.75
N ALA A 77 -4.17 8.63 -5.63
CA ALA A 77 -3.47 8.49 -4.36
C ALA A 77 -3.71 9.69 -3.44
N TYR A 78 -3.63 9.48 -2.13
CA TYR A 78 -3.65 10.59 -1.17
C TYR A 78 -2.37 11.44 -1.31
N SER A 79 -2.53 12.76 -1.43
CA SER A 79 -1.43 13.73 -1.36
C SER A 79 -1.28 14.27 0.07
N LYS A 80 -0.15 14.96 0.34
CA LYS A 80 -0.02 15.75 1.56
C LYS A 80 -0.50 17.13 1.12
N THR A 81 -1.63 17.58 1.65
CA THR A 81 -1.96 19.00 1.63
C THR A 81 -1.01 19.73 2.55
#